data_AF-A0AAN7GMQ3-F1
#
_entry.id   AF-A0AAN7GMQ3-F1
#
_cell.length_a   1.000
_cell.length_b   1.000
_cell.length_c   1.000
_cell.angle_alpha   90.00
_cell.angle_beta   90.00
_cell.angle_gamma   90.00
#
_symmetry.space_group_name_H-M   'P 1'
#
loop_
_entity.id
_entity.type
_entity.pdbx_description
1 polymer ?
#
loop_
_entity_poly.entity_id
_entity_poly.type
_entity_poly.pdbx_seq_one_letter_code
_entity_poly.pdbx_strand_id
1 'polypeptide(L)'
;MSGYAGIFVSDPWLQNQFTQAELRSLNNQFMGMRREIGKITLKDLPSKMSRLKVIGQFLCEEERELIIQDMNQNMDDEVDFESFLKIFLQLQAQATSRRGSGAKDSLSFLKAATTTLLHTISKSEKASYVAHINNYLKDDRFLKKYLPIDPSTNDLFEIAKDGVLLCKLINVAVPGTIDERAINTKRTLNPWERNENHTLCLNSAKAIGCTVVNIGTEDFIEGRVCIQLLADLNLKRTPQLVELVDDSKEVEDLMSLPPEKILLRWMNFQLKKSGYKKTVTNFSSDVKDAEAYAHLLHVLAPEHGEKTIFGVKSPMERAKLVLQHADKMGCKRYLTAEDIVEGSLNLNLAFVAHIFQHRNGLSTQTTQISFVDASPEDSQVSREESAFRFWINSFGYSTYINNVFEDVRNGWILLQTLDKVSPGIVNWKIANKPPIKMPFKKVENCNQVVKIGKQLKFSLVNIAGNDIVQGNKKLILAYLWQLMRFNVLQLLRNLRLHSHGKEITDADILEWANTKVQNSGRQSHMDSFKDKRLSDGIFFLELLSAVQPRVVNWSLVTKGATDEEKKMNASYIISIARKLGCSIFLLPEDITEVNQKMILTLTASIMHWFMKHPVDDVPATVASDSKI
;
A
#
# COMPACT_ATOMS: atom_id res chain seq x y z
N MET A 1 -30.95 10.19 -19.54
CA MET A 1 -29.58 9.64 -19.50
C MET A 1 -29.66 8.23 -18.95
N SER A 2 -29.31 7.22 -19.73
CA SER A 2 -29.36 5.81 -19.33
C SER A 2 -28.30 5.53 -18.26
N GLY A 3 -28.75 5.00 -17.11
CA GLY A 3 -27.87 4.63 -16.01
C GLY A 3 -26.85 3.58 -16.41
N TYR A 4 -25.62 3.74 -15.93
CA TYR A 4 -24.54 2.77 -16.07
C TYR A 4 -24.87 1.51 -15.25
N ALA A 5 -25.60 0.56 -15.83
CA ALA A 5 -25.71 -0.79 -15.28
C ALA A 5 -24.51 -1.63 -15.75
N GLY A 6 -23.82 -2.28 -14.81
CA GLY A 6 -22.86 -3.34 -15.11
C GLY A 6 -23.61 -4.60 -15.59
N ILE A 7 -22.94 -5.44 -16.36
CA ILE A 7 -23.49 -6.76 -16.71
C ILE A 7 -23.11 -7.72 -15.60
N PHE A 8 -24.13 -8.30 -14.97
CA PHE A 8 -23.98 -9.27 -13.89
C PHE A 8 -24.01 -10.69 -14.46
N VAL A 9 -23.08 -11.51 -14.00
CA VAL A 9 -22.99 -12.94 -14.30
C VAL A 9 -23.05 -13.66 -12.95
N SER A 10 -24.00 -14.58 -12.80
CA SER A 10 -24.34 -15.23 -11.54
C SER A 10 -23.20 -16.12 -11.03
N ASP A 11 -22.42 -16.70 -11.93
CA ASP A 11 -21.20 -17.47 -11.65
C ASP A 11 -20.01 -16.51 -11.37
N PRO A 12 -19.53 -16.40 -10.11
CA PRO A 12 -18.46 -15.47 -9.75
C PRO A 12 -17.12 -15.83 -10.41
N TRP A 13 -16.86 -17.11 -10.69
CA TRP A 13 -15.64 -17.52 -11.38
C TRP A 13 -15.66 -17.04 -12.82
N LEU A 14 -16.81 -17.17 -13.49
CA LEU A 14 -16.99 -16.76 -14.88
C LEU A 14 -16.97 -15.23 -15.03
N GLN A 15 -17.62 -14.51 -14.11
CA GLN A 15 -17.60 -13.04 -14.09
C GLN A 15 -16.16 -12.49 -14.01
N ASN A 16 -15.29 -13.17 -13.25
CA ASN A 16 -13.91 -12.75 -13.02
C ASN A 16 -12.95 -13.01 -14.20
N GLN A 17 -13.38 -13.75 -15.23
CA GLN A 17 -12.57 -13.98 -16.43
C GLN A 17 -12.63 -12.81 -17.43
N PHE A 18 -13.57 -11.88 -17.25
CA PHE A 18 -13.85 -10.81 -18.22
C PHE A 18 -13.92 -9.44 -17.55
N THR A 19 -13.42 -8.41 -18.21
CA THR A 19 -13.69 -7.02 -17.83
C THR A 19 -15.14 -6.65 -18.13
N GLN A 20 -15.69 -5.63 -17.44
CA GLN A 20 -17.03 -5.12 -17.75
C GLN A 20 -17.19 -4.60 -19.19
N ALA A 21 -16.10 -4.15 -19.82
CA ALA A 21 -16.09 -3.76 -21.22
C ALA A 21 -16.21 -4.98 -22.16
N GLU A 22 -15.49 -6.07 -21.84
CA GLU A 22 -15.56 -7.33 -22.58
C GLU A 22 -16.93 -8.00 -22.40
N LEU A 23 -17.47 -8.05 -21.18
CA LEU A 23 -18.82 -8.57 -20.92
C LEU A 23 -19.88 -7.80 -21.71
N ARG A 24 -19.75 -6.47 -21.84
CA ARG A 24 -20.66 -5.65 -22.68
C ARG A 24 -20.54 -5.96 -24.15
N SER A 25 -19.32 -6.12 -24.64
CA SER A 25 -19.09 -6.48 -26.03
C SER A 25 -19.68 -7.86 -26.37
N LEU A 26 -19.39 -8.85 -25.51
CA LEU A 26 -19.88 -10.23 -25.65
C LEU A 26 -21.39 -10.33 -25.48
N ASN A 27 -21.99 -9.60 -24.52
CA ASN A 27 -23.43 -9.56 -24.34
C ASN A 27 -24.14 -8.89 -25.54
N ASN A 28 -23.58 -7.81 -26.09
CA ASN A 28 -24.14 -7.19 -27.28
C ASN A 28 -24.11 -8.14 -28.49
N GLN A 29 -23.05 -8.95 -28.61
CA GLN A 29 -22.92 -9.94 -29.67
C GLN A 29 -23.88 -11.12 -29.46
N PHE A 30 -23.98 -11.65 -28.23
CA PHE A 30 -24.92 -12.71 -27.87
C PHE A 30 -26.38 -12.27 -28.07
N MET A 31 -26.74 -11.07 -27.60
CA MET A 31 -28.07 -10.48 -27.83
C MET A 31 -28.33 -10.12 -29.29
N GLY A 32 -27.28 -9.89 -30.09
CA GLY A 32 -27.37 -9.77 -31.54
C GLY A 32 -27.72 -11.10 -32.19
N MET A 33 -27.01 -12.18 -31.83
CA MET A 33 -27.31 -13.54 -32.29
C MET A 33 -28.72 -13.98 -31.91
N ARG A 34 -29.16 -13.66 -30.68
CA ARG A 34 -30.50 -14.02 -30.18
C ARG A 34 -31.60 -13.29 -30.93
N ARG A 35 -31.36 -12.04 -31.35
CA ARG A 35 -32.31 -11.28 -32.17
C ARG A 35 -32.46 -11.81 -33.59
N GLU A 36 -31.44 -12.47 -34.15
CA GLU A 36 -31.48 -13.03 -35.51
C GLU A 36 -32.26 -14.35 -35.59
N ILE A 37 -32.20 -15.22 -34.58
CA ILE A 37 -32.73 -16.61 -34.62
C ILE A 37 -33.79 -16.87 -33.53
N GLY A 38 -33.95 -15.95 -32.58
CA GLY A 38 -34.89 -16.06 -31.46
C GLY A 38 -34.33 -16.92 -30.32
N LYS A 39 -34.17 -18.23 -30.55
CA LYS A 39 -33.54 -19.17 -29.61
C LYS A 39 -32.19 -19.60 -30.16
N ILE A 40 -31.13 -19.47 -29.37
CA ILE A 40 -29.79 -19.92 -29.73
C ILE A 40 -29.62 -21.33 -29.18
N THR A 41 -29.40 -22.30 -30.05
CA THR A 41 -29.02 -23.66 -29.65
C THR A 41 -27.52 -23.88 -29.82
N LEU A 42 -26.99 -24.95 -29.22
CA LEU A 42 -25.57 -25.31 -29.37
C LEU A 42 -25.18 -25.58 -30.84
N LYS A 43 -26.12 -26.02 -31.69
CA LYS A 43 -25.92 -26.18 -33.16
C LYS A 43 -25.68 -24.86 -33.89
N ASP A 44 -26.18 -23.74 -33.37
CA ASP A 44 -26.08 -22.43 -34.03
C ASP A 44 -24.76 -21.72 -33.72
N LEU A 45 -24.08 -22.10 -32.62
CA LEU A 45 -22.88 -21.43 -32.13
C LEU A 45 -21.64 -21.58 -33.04
N PRO A 46 -21.31 -22.76 -33.62
CA PRO A 46 -20.14 -22.92 -34.49
C PRO A 46 -20.12 -21.92 -35.64
N SER A 47 -21.25 -21.74 -36.33
CA SER A 47 -21.38 -20.83 -37.47
C SER A 47 -21.31 -19.34 -37.05
N LYS A 48 -21.94 -18.96 -35.92
CA LYS A 48 -22.04 -17.57 -35.46
C LYS A 48 -20.80 -17.05 -34.73
N MET A 49 -20.09 -17.93 -34.01
CA MET A 49 -18.84 -17.59 -33.34
C MET A 49 -17.67 -17.37 -34.34
N SER A 50 -17.86 -17.66 -35.63
CA SER A 50 -16.96 -17.23 -36.72
C SER A 50 -16.74 -15.71 -36.75
N ARG A 51 -17.72 -14.92 -36.29
CA ARG A 51 -17.67 -13.46 -36.28
C ARG A 51 -16.77 -12.90 -35.17
N LEU A 52 -16.30 -13.75 -34.25
CA LEU A 52 -15.44 -13.38 -33.13
C LEU A 52 -13.98 -13.44 -33.57
N LYS A 53 -13.30 -12.28 -33.61
CA LYS A 53 -11.93 -12.14 -34.18
C LYS A 53 -10.92 -13.18 -33.71
N VAL A 54 -10.96 -13.60 -32.44
CA VAL A 54 -9.98 -14.54 -31.85
C VAL A 54 -10.35 -16.01 -32.10
N ILE A 55 -11.63 -16.32 -32.31
CA ILE A 55 -12.13 -17.70 -32.46
C ILE A 55 -12.30 -18.04 -33.94
N GLY A 56 -12.95 -17.16 -34.70
CA GLY A 56 -13.23 -17.36 -36.12
C GLY A 56 -12.00 -17.36 -37.02
N GLN A 57 -10.89 -16.73 -36.58
CA GLN A 57 -9.65 -16.66 -37.36
C GLN A 57 -8.78 -17.92 -37.19
N PHE A 58 -8.94 -18.68 -36.10
CA PHE A 58 -7.99 -19.75 -35.71
C PHE A 58 -8.61 -21.15 -35.58
N LEU A 59 -9.94 -21.26 -35.64
CA LEU A 59 -10.67 -22.54 -35.63
C LEU A 59 -11.63 -22.60 -36.81
N CYS A 60 -11.64 -23.69 -37.57
CA CYS A 60 -12.63 -23.95 -38.62
C CYS A 60 -14.01 -24.26 -38.01
N GLU A 61 -15.08 -24.19 -38.81
CA GLU A 61 -16.45 -24.42 -38.33
C GLU A 61 -16.64 -25.84 -37.79
N GLU A 62 -16.14 -26.85 -38.52
CA GLU A 62 -16.13 -28.26 -38.11
C GLU A 62 -15.39 -28.49 -36.78
N GLU A 63 -14.32 -27.74 -36.53
CA GLU A 63 -13.54 -27.86 -35.30
C GLU A 63 -14.25 -27.23 -34.10
N ARG A 64 -14.96 -26.11 -34.32
CA ARG A 64 -15.79 -25.50 -33.28
C ARG A 64 -16.95 -26.41 -32.91
N GLU A 65 -17.55 -27.08 -33.90
CA GLU A 65 -18.63 -28.05 -33.69
C GLU A 65 -18.14 -29.25 -32.87
N LEU A 66 -16.99 -29.82 -33.20
CA LEU A 66 -16.39 -30.93 -32.44
C LEU A 66 -16.08 -30.53 -30.98
N ILE A 67 -15.55 -29.34 -30.73
CA ILE A 67 -15.25 -28.86 -29.37
C ILE A 67 -16.54 -28.65 -28.56
N ILE A 68 -17.59 -28.08 -29.19
CA ILE A 68 -18.87 -27.85 -28.52
C ILE A 68 -19.59 -29.17 -28.22
N GLN A 69 -19.45 -30.16 -29.11
CA GLN A 69 -20.04 -31.50 -28.96
C GLN A 69 -19.33 -32.33 -27.88
N ASP A 70 -18.01 -32.17 -27.68
CA ASP A 70 -17.27 -32.84 -26.60
C ASP A 70 -17.68 -32.32 -25.21
N MET A 71 -18.17 -31.07 -25.12
CA MET A 71 -18.54 -30.43 -23.86
C MET A 71 -19.98 -30.72 -23.41
N ASN A 72 -20.90 -31.03 -24.32
CA ASN A 72 -22.33 -31.09 -24.03
C ASN A 72 -22.99 -32.34 -24.61
N GLN A 73 -23.85 -33.00 -23.83
CA GLN A 73 -24.48 -34.26 -24.23
C GLN A 73 -25.61 -34.09 -25.27
N ASN A 74 -26.22 -32.91 -25.36
CA ASN A 74 -27.34 -32.65 -26.26
C ASN A 74 -27.19 -31.32 -27.02
N MET A 75 -27.12 -31.40 -28.35
CA MET A 75 -26.86 -30.23 -29.22
C MET A 75 -28.10 -29.35 -29.44
N ASP A 76 -29.29 -29.80 -29.01
CA ASP A 76 -30.55 -29.06 -29.12
C ASP A 76 -30.86 -28.17 -27.90
N ASP A 77 -29.95 -28.10 -26.91
CA ASP A 77 -30.16 -27.31 -25.69
C ASP A 77 -30.05 -25.79 -25.97
N GLU A 78 -30.94 -25.01 -25.34
CA GLU A 78 -30.94 -23.54 -25.43
C GLU A 78 -29.76 -22.98 -24.61
N VAL A 79 -28.99 -22.09 -25.24
CA VAL A 79 -27.78 -21.51 -24.67
C VAL A 79 -28.13 -20.18 -24.01
N ASP A 80 -27.95 -20.09 -22.71
CA ASP A 80 -27.99 -18.82 -21.98
C ASP A 80 -26.65 -18.06 -22.06
N PHE A 81 -26.64 -16.82 -21.57
CA PHE A 81 -25.46 -15.97 -21.70
C PHE A 81 -24.25 -16.52 -20.92
N GLU A 82 -24.45 -17.20 -19.80
CA GLU A 82 -23.36 -17.79 -19.01
C GLU A 82 -22.76 -19.01 -19.71
N SER A 83 -23.61 -19.87 -20.27
CA SER A 83 -23.18 -21.01 -21.08
C SER A 83 -22.41 -20.54 -22.31
N PHE A 84 -22.87 -19.45 -22.95
CA PHE A 84 -22.14 -18.80 -24.04
C PHE A 84 -20.74 -18.34 -23.63
N LEU A 85 -20.60 -17.70 -22.45
CA LEU A 85 -19.30 -17.26 -21.93
C LEU A 85 -18.37 -18.43 -21.60
N LYS A 86 -18.89 -19.55 -21.06
CA LYS A 86 -18.12 -20.77 -20.79
C LYS A 86 -17.55 -21.39 -22.08
N ILE A 87 -18.40 -21.50 -23.10
CA ILE A 87 -18.00 -22.02 -24.43
C ILE A 87 -16.96 -21.08 -25.08
N PHE A 88 -17.15 -19.77 -24.95
CA PHE A 88 -16.20 -18.77 -25.47
C PHE A 88 -14.79 -18.93 -24.87
N LEU A 89 -14.66 -19.11 -23.55
CA LEU A 89 -13.36 -19.28 -22.89
C LEU A 89 -12.61 -20.52 -23.34
N GLN A 90 -13.32 -21.63 -23.55
CA GLN A 90 -12.69 -22.87 -23.97
C GLN A 90 -12.23 -22.83 -25.43
N LEU A 91 -13.07 -22.29 -26.32
CA LEU A 91 -12.67 -22.05 -27.71
C LEU A 91 -11.49 -21.08 -27.79
N GLN A 92 -11.45 -20.06 -26.93
CA GLN A 92 -10.32 -19.15 -26.82
C GLN A 92 -9.04 -19.85 -26.32
N ALA A 93 -9.14 -20.73 -25.32
CA ALA A 93 -8.01 -21.50 -24.81
C ALA A 93 -7.39 -22.41 -25.89
N GLN A 94 -8.24 -23.11 -26.66
CA GLN A 94 -7.79 -23.94 -27.78
C GLN A 94 -7.19 -23.13 -28.94
N ALA A 95 -7.81 -22.00 -29.30
CA ALA A 95 -7.27 -21.09 -30.30
C ALA A 95 -5.90 -20.52 -29.89
N THR A 96 -5.70 -20.27 -28.59
CA THR A 96 -4.44 -19.74 -28.04
C THR A 96 -3.36 -20.82 -27.98
N SER A 97 -3.71 -22.09 -27.73
CA SER A 97 -2.77 -23.22 -27.73
C SER A 97 -2.19 -23.52 -29.12
N ARG A 98 -2.92 -23.22 -30.21
CA ARG A 98 -2.44 -23.39 -31.59
C ARG A 98 -1.55 -22.24 -32.06
N ARG A 99 -1.53 -21.14 -31.32
CA ARG A 99 -0.68 -19.96 -31.58
C ARG A 99 0.70 -20.21 -30.96
N GLY A 100 1.56 -20.96 -31.65
CA GLY A 100 2.93 -21.22 -31.23
C GLY A 100 3.70 -19.96 -30.78
N SER A 101 4.66 -20.16 -29.87
CA SER A 101 5.49 -19.18 -29.13
C SER A 101 6.30 -18.19 -30.01
N GLY A 102 5.66 -17.37 -30.83
CA GLY A 102 6.35 -16.53 -31.80
C GLY A 102 5.55 -15.34 -32.31
N ALA A 103 4.94 -14.55 -31.42
CA ALA A 103 4.55 -13.15 -31.70
C ALA A 103 4.17 -12.45 -30.39
N LYS A 104 5.14 -11.79 -29.75
CA LYS A 104 4.84 -10.66 -28.87
C LYS A 104 4.22 -9.58 -29.75
N ASP A 105 2.91 -9.37 -29.69
CA ASP A 105 2.41 -8.00 -29.83
C ASP A 105 0.99 -7.71 -29.35
N SER A 106 0.88 -6.45 -28.90
CA SER A 106 -0.28 -5.53 -28.80
C SER A 106 -1.47 -5.81 -27.87
N LEU A 107 -1.86 -7.05 -27.54
CA LEU A 107 -2.98 -7.28 -26.59
C LEU A 107 -2.52 -7.45 -25.13
N SER A 108 -1.29 -7.92 -24.92
CA SER A 108 -0.62 -7.90 -23.61
C SER A 108 -0.15 -6.50 -23.22
N PHE A 109 0.03 -5.59 -24.20
CA PHE A 109 0.45 -4.21 -23.95
C PHE A 109 -0.69 -3.35 -23.37
N LEU A 110 -1.94 -3.59 -23.79
CA LEU A 110 -3.10 -2.91 -23.20
C LEU A 110 -3.48 -3.44 -21.81
N LYS A 111 -2.99 -4.62 -21.41
CA LYS A 111 -3.02 -5.08 -20.02
C LYS A 111 -1.88 -4.50 -19.16
N ALA A 112 -0.86 -3.88 -19.76
CA ALA A 112 0.29 -3.31 -19.06
C ALA A 112 0.05 -1.86 -18.57
N ALA A 113 -0.99 -1.17 -19.06
CA ALA A 113 -1.26 0.24 -18.73
C ALA A 113 -2.17 0.45 -17.50
N THR A 114 -2.70 -0.63 -16.93
CA THR A 114 -3.45 -0.60 -15.67
C THR A 114 -2.69 -1.46 -14.68
N THR A 115 -2.20 -0.86 -13.60
CA THR A 115 -1.43 -1.50 -12.52
C THR A 115 -2.30 -2.44 -11.68
N THR A 116 -2.90 -3.44 -12.32
CA THR A 116 -3.45 -4.64 -11.70
C THR A 116 -2.50 -5.79 -12.04
N LEU A 117 -1.38 -5.84 -11.32
CA LEU A 117 -0.61 -7.07 -11.22
C LEU A 117 -1.54 -8.11 -10.57
N LEU A 118 -2.16 -8.95 -11.39
CA LEU A 118 -2.48 -10.32 -11.01
C LEU A 118 -1.14 -10.98 -10.63
N HIS A 119 -0.67 -10.75 -9.41
CA HIS A 119 0.40 -11.56 -8.85
C HIS A 119 -0.21 -12.94 -8.62
N THR A 120 -0.09 -13.82 -9.61
CA THR A 120 -0.06 -15.25 -9.32
C THR A 120 1.17 -15.45 -8.43
N ILE A 121 0.98 -15.40 -7.11
CA ILE A 121 2.05 -15.59 -6.13
C ILE A 121 2.69 -16.93 -6.45
N SER A 122 4.01 -16.94 -6.66
CA SER A 122 4.70 -18.19 -6.93
C SER A 122 4.53 -19.14 -5.75
N LYS A 123 4.50 -20.46 -6.01
CA LYS A 123 4.37 -21.46 -4.93
C LYS A 123 5.47 -21.29 -3.87
N SER A 124 6.68 -20.93 -4.32
CA SER A 124 7.81 -20.64 -3.46
C SER A 124 7.61 -19.38 -2.60
N GLU A 125 7.20 -18.26 -3.20
CA GLU A 125 6.94 -17.03 -2.45
C GLU A 125 5.84 -17.24 -1.40
N LYS A 126 4.75 -17.93 -1.76
CA LYS A 126 3.69 -18.30 -0.83
C LYS A 126 4.24 -19.11 0.36
N ALA A 127 5.09 -20.10 0.09
CA ALA A 127 5.70 -20.91 1.13
C ALA A 127 6.60 -20.08 2.06
N SER A 128 7.37 -19.15 1.51
CA SER A 128 8.21 -18.23 2.29
C SER A 128 7.37 -17.30 3.17
N TYR A 129 6.27 -16.75 2.67
CA TYR A 129 5.38 -15.89 3.45
C TYR A 129 4.69 -16.64 4.58
N VAL A 130 4.22 -17.86 4.30
CA VAL A 130 3.66 -18.74 5.33
C VAL A 130 4.71 -19.07 6.40
N ALA A 131 5.94 -19.38 6.01
CA ALA A 131 7.03 -19.60 6.95
C ALA A 131 7.32 -18.35 7.80
N HIS A 132 7.33 -17.16 7.20
CA HIS A 132 7.50 -15.89 7.91
C HIS A 132 6.37 -15.67 8.92
N ILE A 133 5.11 -15.81 8.51
CA ILE A 133 3.94 -15.69 9.39
C ILE A 133 4.03 -16.65 10.57
N ASN A 134 4.30 -17.93 10.29
CA ASN A 134 4.44 -18.97 11.32
C ASN A 134 5.57 -18.65 12.30
N ASN A 135 6.68 -18.06 11.85
CA ASN A 135 7.81 -17.74 12.71
C ASN A 135 7.56 -16.54 13.63
N TYR A 136 6.98 -15.46 13.10
CA TYR A 136 6.80 -14.21 13.86
C TYR A 136 5.51 -14.16 14.66
N LEU A 137 4.48 -14.91 14.27
CA LEU A 137 3.16 -14.87 14.93
C LEU A 137 2.84 -16.15 15.72
N LYS A 138 3.76 -17.13 15.83
CA LYS A 138 3.54 -18.39 16.59
C LYS A 138 3.05 -18.19 18.03
N ASP A 139 3.53 -17.15 18.70
CA ASP A 139 3.26 -16.87 20.10
C ASP A 139 2.07 -15.91 20.29
N ASP A 140 1.42 -15.51 19.19
CA ASP A 140 0.26 -14.61 19.22
C ASP A 140 -0.96 -15.29 19.87
N ARG A 141 -1.56 -14.62 20.85
CA ARG A 141 -2.67 -15.17 21.65
C ARG A 141 -3.89 -15.54 20.81
N PHE A 142 -4.20 -14.75 19.76
CA PHE A 142 -5.37 -14.99 18.92
C PHE A 142 -5.09 -15.93 17.76
N LEU A 143 -3.92 -15.79 17.11
CA LEU A 143 -3.56 -16.57 15.93
C LEU A 143 -3.02 -17.97 16.26
N LYS A 144 -2.63 -18.27 17.50
CA LYS A 144 -2.14 -19.61 17.91
C LYS A 144 -3.07 -20.78 17.54
N LYS A 145 -4.37 -20.55 17.40
CA LYS A 145 -5.36 -21.57 16.96
C LYS A 145 -5.38 -21.80 15.44
N TYR A 146 -4.84 -20.87 14.66
CA TYR A 146 -4.78 -20.92 13.20
C TYR A 146 -3.35 -21.19 12.67
N LEU A 147 -2.35 -21.12 13.55
CA LEU A 147 -0.95 -21.39 13.22
C LEU A 147 -0.52 -22.77 13.76
N PRO A 148 0.36 -23.51 13.06
CA PRO A 148 1.02 -23.11 11.81
C PRO A 148 0.12 -23.27 10.58
N ILE A 149 0.23 -22.34 9.64
CA ILE A 149 -0.40 -22.42 8.31
C ILE A 149 0.40 -23.38 7.43
N ASP A 150 -0.28 -24.22 6.65
CA ASP A 150 0.35 -25.06 5.64
C ASP A 150 0.65 -24.25 4.37
N PRO A 151 1.91 -24.18 3.90
CA PRO A 151 2.27 -23.44 2.69
C PRO A 151 1.63 -24.00 1.40
N SER A 152 1.23 -25.27 1.39
CA SER A 152 0.65 -25.94 0.23
C SER A 152 -0.85 -25.63 0.04
N THR A 153 -1.56 -25.27 1.12
CA THR A 153 -3.01 -25.04 1.12
C THR A 153 -3.36 -23.56 0.94
N ASN A 154 -4.61 -23.26 0.60
CA ASN A 154 -5.08 -21.87 0.49
C ASN A 154 -5.46 -21.23 1.84
N ASP A 155 -5.11 -21.87 2.95
CA ASP A 155 -5.46 -21.44 4.30
C ASP A 155 -4.93 -20.04 4.63
N LEU A 156 -3.77 -19.66 4.06
CA LEU A 156 -3.24 -18.29 4.15
C LEU A 156 -4.30 -17.24 3.77
N PHE A 157 -4.98 -17.46 2.65
CA PHE A 157 -5.96 -16.52 2.13
C PHE A 157 -7.24 -16.55 2.94
N GLU A 158 -7.68 -17.73 3.40
CA GLU A 158 -8.85 -17.86 4.27
C GLU A 158 -8.67 -17.16 5.62
N ILE A 159 -7.49 -17.29 6.25
CA ILE A 159 -7.18 -16.64 7.52
C ILE A 159 -7.04 -15.10 7.33
N ALA A 160 -6.57 -14.66 6.16
CA ALA A 160 -6.45 -13.24 5.85
C ALA A 160 -7.81 -12.52 5.69
N LYS A 161 -8.89 -13.26 5.36
CA LYS A 161 -10.24 -12.68 5.13
C LYS A 161 -10.82 -11.94 6.31
N ASP A 162 -10.45 -12.29 7.54
CA ASP A 162 -10.96 -11.59 8.73
C ASP A 162 -10.18 -10.31 9.05
N GLY A 163 -9.09 -10.03 8.32
CA GLY A 163 -8.26 -8.83 8.45
C GLY A 163 -7.36 -8.79 9.70
N VAL A 164 -7.56 -9.70 10.67
CA VAL A 164 -6.77 -9.76 11.92
C VAL A 164 -5.30 -10.10 11.64
N LEU A 165 -5.05 -11.11 10.79
CA LEU A 165 -3.69 -11.51 10.40
C LEU A 165 -2.92 -10.34 9.80
N LEU A 166 -3.55 -9.60 8.88
CA LEU A 166 -2.91 -8.47 8.19
C LEU A 166 -2.62 -7.30 9.13
N CYS A 167 -3.54 -6.98 10.03
CA CYS A 167 -3.29 -5.96 11.06
C CYS A 167 -2.12 -6.34 11.97
N LYS A 168 -2.02 -7.61 12.36
CA LYS A 168 -0.89 -8.09 13.19
C LYS A 168 0.42 -8.08 12.42
N LEU A 169 0.42 -8.40 11.13
CA LEU A 169 1.60 -8.30 10.27
C LEU A 169 2.09 -6.85 10.14
N ILE A 170 1.21 -5.86 10.11
CA ILE A 170 1.61 -4.44 10.17
C ILE A 170 2.40 -4.13 11.45
N ASN A 171 1.99 -4.67 12.59
CA ASN A 171 2.72 -4.50 13.86
C ASN A 171 4.03 -5.32 13.91
N VAL A 172 4.13 -6.43 13.18
CA VAL A 172 5.40 -7.15 13.00
C VAL A 172 6.37 -6.31 12.17
N ALA A 173 5.89 -5.64 11.12
CA ALA A 173 6.70 -4.75 10.29
C ALA A 173 7.13 -3.49 11.05
N VAL A 174 6.17 -2.77 11.64
CA VAL A 174 6.41 -1.55 12.43
C VAL A 174 5.64 -1.64 13.75
N PRO A 175 6.31 -2.03 14.85
CA PRO A 175 5.68 -2.15 16.16
C PRO A 175 5.00 -0.85 16.61
N GLY A 176 3.79 -0.99 17.14
CA GLY A 176 3.00 0.15 17.65
C GLY A 176 2.24 0.95 16.59
N THR A 177 2.21 0.49 15.33
CA THR A 177 1.44 1.15 14.26
C THR A 177 -0.06 1.03 14.47
N ILE A 178 -0.52 -0.16 14.90
CA ILE A 178 -1.92 -0.46 15.19
C ILE A 178 -2.03 -0.81 16.67
N ASP A 179 -2.92 -0.13 17.37
CA ASP A 179 -3.36 -0.56 18.68
C ASP A 179 -4.26 -1.79 18.51
N GLU A 180 -3.78 -2.96 18.94
CA GLU A 180 -4.51 -4.22 18.77
C GLU A 180 -5.88 -4.23 19.45
N ARG A 181 -6.09 -3.35 20.43
CA ARG A 181 -7.39 -3.17 21.10
C ARG A 181 -8.48 -2.67 20.15
N ALA A 182 -8.11 -2.04 19.04
CA ALA A 182 -9.05 -1.59 18.01
C ALA A 182 -9.46 -2.70 17.04
N ILE A 183 -8.71 -3.82 16.98
CA ILE A 183 -8.96 -4.92 16.06
C ILE A 183 -10.14 -5.77 16.57
N ASN A 184 -11.10 -6.06 15.69
CA ASN A 184 -12.18 -6.97 16.00
C ASN A 184 -11.65 -8.41 15.99
N THR A 185 -11.48 -9.03 17.16
CA THR A 185 -10.87 -10.36 17.37
C THR A 185 -11.87 -11.41 17.86
N LYS A 186 -13.12 -11.34 17.40
CA LYS A 186 -14.15 -12.34 17.72
C LYS A 186 -13.88 -13.65 16.96
N ARG A 187 -14.47 -14.76 17.41
CA ARG A 187 -14.38 -16.07 16.72
C ARG A 187 -15.06 -16.05 15.36
N THR A 188 -16.17 -15.32 15.25
CA THR A 188 -16.94 -15.11 14.03
C THR A 188 -17.20 -13.62 13.90
N LEU A 189 -16.70 -13.01 12.84
CA LEU A 189 -16.92 -11.59 12.55
C LEU A 189 -18.11 -11.43 11.62
N ASN A 190 -18.93 -10.42 11.87
CA ASN A 190 -19.91 -10.01 10.89
C ASN A 190 -19.23 -9.27 9.72
N PRO A 191 -19.89 -9.13 8.55
CA PRO A 191 -19.27 -8.48 7.38
C PRO A 191 -18.79 -7.05 7.66
N TRP A 192 -19.47 -6.31 8.54
CA TRP A 192 -19.10 -4.95 8.91
C TRP A 192 -17.81 -4.92 9.74
N GLU A 193 -17.72 -5.74 10.79
CA GLU A 193 -16.52 -5.88 11.64
C GLU A 193 -15.30 -6.33 10.85
N ARG A 194 -15.51 -7.20 9.84
CA ARG A 194 -14.47 -7.61 8.90
C ARG A 194 -14.00 -6.43 8.04
N ASN A 195 -14.94 -5.68 7.46
CA ASN A 195 -14.62 -4.50 6.68
C ASN A 195 -13.89 -3.43 7.51
N GLU A 196 -14.25 -3.25 8.78
CA GLU A 196 -13.52 -2.38 9.70
C GLU A 196 -12.06 -2.80 9.89
N ASN A 197 -11.80 -4.10 10.08
CA ASN A 197 -10.43 -4.62 10.19
C ASN A 197 -9.63 -4.36 8.91
N HIS A 198 -10.22 -4.57 7.72
CA HIS A 198 -9.54 -4.27 6.46
C HIS A 198 -9.30 -2.77 6.26
N THR A 199 -10.25 -1.93 6.67
CA THR A 199 -10.13 -0.46 6.61
C THR A 199 -8.98 0.01 7.51
N LEU A 200 -8.92 -0.51 8.73
CA LEU A 200 -7.81 -0.29 9.66
C LEU A 200 -6.47 -0.73 9.06
N CYS A 201 -6.42 -1.94 8.50
CA CYS A 201 -5.23 -2.47 7.84
C CYS A 201 -4.75 -1.57 6.69
N LEU A 202 -5.64 -1.23 5.76
CA LEU A 202 -5.30 -0.43 4.57
C LEU A 202 -4.77 0.96 4.94
N ASN A 203 -5.45 1.65 5.86
CA ASN A 203 -5.04 2.98 6.29
C ASN A 203 -3.75 2.95 7.13
N SER A 204 -3.53 1.88 7.90
CA SER A 204 -2.28 1.69 8.65
C SER A 204 -1.12 1.34 7.72
N ALA A 205 -1.34 0.54 6.68
CA ALA A 205 -0.35 0.25 5.65
C ALA A 205 0.09 1.53 4.91
N LYS A 206 -0.85 2.42 4.55
CA LYS A 206 -0.53 3.75 3.99
C LYS A 206 0.33 4.58 4.93
N ALA A 207 0.02 4.55 6.22
CA ALA A 207 0.72 5.33 7.24
C ALA A 207 2.16 4.88 7.51
N ILE A 208 2.53 3.65 7.11
CA ILE A 208 3.91 3.15 7.16
C ILE A 208 4.59 3.16 5.78
N GLY A 209 3.93 3.71 4.76
CA GLY A 209 4.49 3.90 3.42
C GLY A 209 4.26 2.77 2.42
N CYS A 210 3.38 1.80 2.72
CA CYS A 210 2.99 0.78 1.74
C CYS A 210 2.13 1.39 0.61
N THR A 211 2.41 1.00 -0.62
CA THR A 211 1.64 1.43 -1.80
C THR A 211 0.40 0.55 -1.98
N VAL A 212 -0.75 1.03 -1.52
CA VAL A 212 -2.03 0.26 -1.53
C VAL A 212 -3.15 0.96 -2.30
N VAL A 213 -2.80 1.75 -3.32
CA VAL A 213 -3.76 2.62 -4.04
C VAL A 213 -4.79 1.83 -4.86
N ASN A 214 -4.40 0.67 -5.36
CA ASN A 214 -5.25 -0.19 -6.19
C ASN A 214 -5.88 -1.35 -5.40
N ILE A 215 -5.96 -1.22 -4.06
CA ILE A 215 -6.47 -2.26 -3.17
C ILE A 215 -7.62 -1.70 -2.36
N GLY A 216 -8.82 -2.18 -2.65
CA GLY A 216 -10.02 -1.96 -1.86
C GLY A 216 -10.11 -2.91 -0.67
N THR A 217 -11.04 -2.64 0.24
CA THR A 217 -11.34 -3.57 1.34
C THR A 217 -11.90 -4.89 0.84
N GLU A 218 -12.60 -4.87 -0.31
CA GLU A 218 -13.14 -6.05 -0.99
C GLU A 218 -12.05 -6.99 -1.54
N ASP A 219 -10.91 -6.43 -1.99
CA ASP A 219 -9.78 -7.24 -2.49
C ASP A 219 -9.18 -8.14 -1.39
N PHE A 220 -9.21 -7.70 -0.12
CA PHE A 220 -8.77 -8.51 1.01
C PHE A 220 -9.77 -9.62 1.37
N ILE A 221 -11.06 -9.39 1.14
CA ILE A 221 -12.12 -10.39 1.32
C ILE A 221 -11.97 -11.49 0.24
N GLU A 222 -11.48 -11.12 -0.94
CA GLU A 222 -11.13 -12.03 -2.04
C GLU A 222 -9.77 -12.74 -1.87
N GLY A 223 -9.01 -12.46 -0.80
CA GLY A 223 -7.71 -13.09 -0.53
C GLY A 223 -6.54 -12.51 -1.33
N ARG A 224 -6.68 -11.32 -1.93
CA ARG A 224 -5.58 -10.65 -2.65
C ARG A 224 -4.67 -9.92 -1.66
N VAL A 225 -3.80 -10.67 -0.99
CA VAL A 225 -2.89 -10.08 0.01
C VAL A 225 -1.70 -9.40 -0.67
N CYS A 226 -1.50 -8.12 -0.40
CA CYS A 226 -0.33 -7.38 -0.86
C CYS A 226 0.87 -7.67 0.06
N ILE A 227 1.83 -8.43 -0.46
CA ILE A 227 2.97 -8.92 0.32
C ILE A 227 4.13 -7.91 0.42
N GLN A 228 3.96 -6.73 -0.18
CA GLN A 228 4.86 -5.59 0.03
C GLN A 228 4.89 -5.09 1.49
N LEU A 229 3.99 -5.60 2.34
CA LEU A 229 3.94 -5.37 3.79
C LEU A 229 5.01 -6.13 4.60
N LEU A 230 5.76 -7.06 3.99
CA LEU A 230 6.73 -7.90 4.73
C LEU A 230 8.19 -7.45 4.63
N ALA A 231 8.48 -6.40 3.87
CA ALA A 231 9.85 -5.92 3.69
C ALA A 231 10.02 -4.52 4.29
N ASP A 232 9.82 -4.37 5.60
CA ASP A 232 10.37 -3.19 6.26
C ASP A 232 11.84 -3.40 6.58
N LEU A 233 12.65 -2.78 5.73
CA LEU A 233 14.07 -2.62 5.89
C LEU A 233 14.30 -1.17 6.25
N ASN A 234 14.02 -0.82 7.51
CA ASN A 234 14.33 0.50 8.04
C ASN A 234 15.85 0.63 8.30
N LEU A 235 16.64 0.38 7.25
CA LEU A 235 18.11 0.39 7.25
C LEU A 235 18.65 1.75 7.70
N LYS A 236 17.89 2.81 7.45
CA LYS A 236 18.19 4.20 7.80
C LYS A 236 18.37 4.43 9.30
N ARG A 237 17.91 3.54 10.18
CA ARG A 237 18.20 3.61 11.62
C ARG A 237 19.55 3.03 12.02
N THR A 238 20.33 2.53 11.06
CA THR A 238 21.63 1.91 11.32
C THR A 238 22.73 2.98 11.20
N PRO A 239 23.25 3.54 12.31
CA PRO A 239 24.27 4.60 12.27
C PRO A 239 25.56 4.15 11.58
N GLN A 240 25.80 2.83 11.51
CA GLN A 240 26.98 2.24 10.88
C GLN A 240 27.00 2.42 9.34
N LEU A 241 25.88 2.79 8.70
CA LEU A 241 25.82 3.02 7.25
C LEU A 241 26.77 4.12 6.76
N VAL A 242 27.27 4.97 7.66
CA VAL A 242 28.27 6.01 7.34
C VAL A 242 29.57 5.39 6.79
N GLU A 243 29.96 4.17 7.21
CA GLU A 243 31.16 3.50 6.67
C GLU A 243 31.02 3.13 5.17
N LEU A 244 29.80 3.16 4.61
CA LEU A 244 29.57 2.91 3.19
C LEU A 244 29.98 4.11 2.31
N VAL A 245 30.44 5.20 2.91
CA VAL A 245 30.56 6.51 2.28
C VAL A 245 31.80 7.23 2.80
N ASP A 246 32.54 7.89 1.90
CA ASP A 246 33.76 8.61 2.25
C ASP A 246 33.47 10.07 2.72
N ASP A 247 32.36 10.68 2.27
CA ASP A 247 32.00 12.09 2.50
C ASP A 247 30.62 12.30 3.18
N SER A 248 30.49 13.33 4.02
CA SER A 248 29.24 13.64 4.75
C SER A 248 28.04 14.01 3.87
N LYS A 249 28.26 14.57 2.67
CA LYS A 249 27.19 14.84 1.70
C LYS A 249 26.62 13.58 1.06
N GLU A 250 27.47 12.59 0.82
CA GLU A 250 27.05 11.32 0.24
C GLU A 250 26.27 10.46 1.24
N VAL A 251 26.36 10.74 2.55
CA VAL A 251 25.53 10.12 3.59
C VAL A 251 24.08 10.57 3.47
N GLU A 252 23.81 11.86 3.25
CA GLU A 252 22.44 12.37 3.05
C GLU A 252 21.83 11.79 1.76
N ASP A 253 22.64 11.67 0.71
CA ASP A 253 22.26 11.00 -0.53
C ASP A 253 22.01 9.49 -0.32
N LEU A 254 22.84 8.78 0.46
CA LEU A 254 22.62 7.37 0.80
C LEU A 254 21.30 7.18 1.54
N MET A 255 21.00 8.07 2.48
CA MET A 255 19.77 8.04 3.29
C MET A 255 18.53 8.40 2.47
N SER A 256 18.69 9.00 1.28
CA SER A 256 17.60 9.24 0.33
C SER A 256 17.23 8.01 -0.50
N LEU A 257 18.11 7.00 -0.57
CA LEU A 257 17.91 5.84 -1.44
C LEU A 257 16.84 4.86 -0.91
N PRO A 258 16.17 4.12 -1.80
CA PRO A 258 15.34 2.98 -1.42
C PRO A 258 16.16 1.91 -0.67
N PRO A 259 15.54 1.13 0.24
CA PRO A 259 16.24 0.09 1.01
C PRO A 259 17.02 -0.91 0.15
N GLU A 260 16.46 -1.30 -1.00
CA GLU A 260 17.12 -2.20 -1.96
C GLU A 260 18.46 -1.65 -2.46
N LYS A 261 18.52 -0.34 -2.73
CA LYS A 261 19.74 0.33 -3.21
C LYS A 261 20.78 0.49 -2.10
N ILE A 262 20.33 0.70 -0.86
CA ILE A 262 21.20 0.71 0.33
C ILE A 262 21.83 -0.67 0.51
N LEU A 263 21.04 -1.75 0.43
CA LEU A 263 21.55 -3.12 0.52
C LEU A 263 22.53 -3.45 -0.62
N LEU A 264 22.27 -3.01 -1.85
CA LEU A 264 23.20 -3.20 -2.96
C LEU A 264 24.53 -2.49 -2.70
N ARG A 265 24.51 -1.25 -2.18
CA ARG A 265 25.75 -0.53 -1.81
C ARG A 265 26.50 -1.27 -0.70
N TRP A 266 25.79 -1.69 0.35
CA TRP A 266 26.37 -2.47 1.44
C TRP A 266 26.98 -3.80 0.97
N MET A 267 26.25 -4.58 0.18
CA MET A 267 26.70 -5.87 -0.32
C MET A 267 27.96 -5.69 -1.16
N ASN A 268 27.99 -4.71 -2.08
CA ASN A 268 29.18 -4.42 -2.88
C ASN A 268 30.36 -3.93 -2.02
N PHE A 269 30.11 -3.15 -0.97
CA PHE A 269 31.15 -2.71 -0.03
C PHE A 269 31.83 -3.91 0.65
N GLN A 270 31.06 -4.88 1.13
CA GLN A 270 31.61 -6.10 1.73
C GLN A 270 32.29 -7.01 0.69
N LEU A 271 31.69 -7.16 -0.49
CA LEU A 271 32.26 -7.97 -1.58
C LEU A 271 33.63 -7.45 -2.04
N LYS A 272 33.82 -6.13 -2.09
CA LYS A 272 35.13 -5.52 -2.38
C LYS A 272 36.21 -5.96 -1.40
N LYS A 273 35.89 -6.14 -0.10
CA LYS A 273 36.84 -6.62 0.93
C LYS A 273 37.32 -8.05 0.64
N SER A 274 36.52 -8.88 -0.04
CA SER A 274 36.89 -10.26 -0.44
C SER A 274 37.65 -10.37 -1.76
N GLY A 275 37.87 -9.24 -2.48
CA GLY A 275 38.44 -9.25 -3.82
C GLY A 275 37.48 -9.77 -4.91
N TYR A 276 36.16 -9.77 -4.64
CA TYR A 276 35.15 -10.15 -5.62
C TYR A 276 35.13 -9.15 -6.78
N LYS A 277 35.27 -9.65 -8.02
CA LYS A 277 35.48 -8.80 -9.21
C LYS A 277 34.19 -8.23 -9.82
N LYS A 278 33.07 -8.94 -9.68
CA LYS A 278 31.79 -8.51 -10.26
C LYS A 278 31.12 -7.49 -9.34
N THR A 279 30.32 -6.59 -9.92
CA THR A 279 29.48 -5.67 -9.15
C THR A 279 28.04 -6.17 -9.18
N VAL A 280 27.41 -6.28 -8.03
CA VAL A 280 26.01 -6.71 -7.89
C VAL A 280 25.11 -5.50 -8.09
N THR A 281 24.23 -5.53 -9.09
CA THR A 281 23.34 -4.42 -9.45
C THR A 281 21.86 -4.73 -9.21
N ASN A 282 21.53 -6.00 -9.00
CA ASN A 282 20.18 -6.52 -8.74
C ASN A 282 20.24 -7.78 -7.86
N PHE A 283 19.12 -8.15 -7.24
CA PHE A 283 18.99 -9.37 -6.43
C PHE A 283 18.34 -10.53 -7.22
N SER A 284 18.54 -10.58 -8.53
CA SER A 284 18.03 -11.67 -9.38
C SER A 284 19.15 -12.32 -10.18
N SER A 285 19.47 -11.81 -11.37
CA SER A 285 20.49 -12.41 -12.26
C SER A 285 21.88 -12.44 -11.65
N ASP A 286 22.23 -11.43 -10.85
CA ASP A 286 23.59 -11.23 -10.36
C ASP A 286 23.91 -12.11 -9.15
N VAL A 287 22.89 -12.70 -8.52
CA VAL A 287 23.02 -13.58 -7.35
C VAL A 287 22.64 -15.04 -7.63
N LYS A 288 22.14 -15.35 -8.84
CA LYS A 288 21.58 -16.67 -9.17
C LYS A 288 22.59 -17.82 -9.09
N ASP A 289 23.87 -17.52 -9.30
CA ASP A 289 24.93 -18.51 -9.25
C ASP A 289 25.44 -18.77 -7.82
N ALA A 290 24.87 -18.07 -6.82
CA ALA A 290 25.28 -18.11 -5.42
C ALA A 290 26.75 -17.72 -5.15
N GLU A 291 27.49 -17.23 -6.16
CA GLU A 291 28.90 -16.86 -6.02
C GLU A 291 29.04 -15.61 -5.13
N ALA A 292 28.23 -14.59 -5.40
CA ALA A 292 28.21 -13.37 -4.60
C ALA A 292 27.85 -13.65 -3.13
N TYR A 293 26.92 -14.58 -2.86
CA TYR A 293 26.59 -14.98 -1.49
C TYR A 293 27.73 -15.70 -0.78
N ALA A 294 28.43 -16.60 -1.47
CA ALA A 294 29.58 -17.30 -0.90
C ALA A 294 30.67 -16.32 -0.45
N HIS A 295 31.00 -15.33 -1.28
CA HIS A 295 31.94 -14.27 -0.92
C HIS A 295 31.44 -13.42 0.23
N LEU A 296 30.17 -13.00 0.20
CA LEU A 296 29.58 -12.18 1.27
C LEU A 296 29.62 -12.89 2.63
N LEU A 297 29.17 -14.15 2.70
CA LEU A 297 29.17 -14.93 3.94
C LEU A 297 30.59 -15.22 4.44
N HIS A 298 31.56 -15.42 3.54
CA HIS A 298 32.96 -15.59 3.92
C HIS A 298 33.54 -14.32 4.57
N VAL A 299 33.16 -13.12 4.12
CA VAL A 299 33.58 -11.85 4.73
C VAL A 299 32.93 -11.65 6.10
N LEU A 300 31.64 -11.94 6.21
CA LEU A 300 30.85 -11.66 7.42
C LEU A 300 31.01 -12.71 8.53
N ALA A 301 31.30 -13.96 8.15
CA ALA A 301 31.42 -15.08 9.06
C ALA A 301 32.50 -16.07 8.57
N PRO A 302 33.79 -15.66 8.50
CA PRO A 302 34.88 -16.52 8.06
C PRO A 302 35.03 -17.77 8.93
N GLU A 303 34.63 -17.72 10.20
CA GLU A 303 34.67 -18.83 11.15
C GLU A 303 33.74 -20.00 10.80
N HIS A 304 32.72 -19.76 9.97
CA HIS A 304 31.75 -20.78 9.55
C HIS A 304 31.96 -21.21 8.09
N GLY A 305 32.92 -20.61 7.39
CA GLY A 305 33.16 -20.85 5.97
C GLY A 305 33.89 -22.16 5.70
N GLU A 306 33.29 -23.01 4.87
CA GLU A 306 33.97 -24.19 4.32
C GLU A 306 34.73 -23.80 3.04
N LYS A 307 36.03 -24.08 2.96
CA LYS A 307 36.89 -23.77 1.80
C LYS A 307 36.42 -24.42 0.49
N THR A 308 35.52 -25.39 0.57
CA THR A 308 34.96 -26.17 -0.54
C THR A 308 33.97 -25.38 -1.40
N ILE A 309 33.33 -24.33 -0.88
CA ILE A 309 32.24 -23.60 -1.56
C ILE A 309 32.68 -22.98 -2.89
N PHE A 310 33.90 -22.43 -2.94
CA PHE A 310 34.45 -21.79 -4.15
C PHE A 310 34.87 -22.78 -5.26
N GLY A 311 35.02 -24.07 -4.93
CA GLY A 311 35.36 -25.12 -5.89
C GLY A 311 34.16 -25.82 -6.53
N VAL A 312 32.94 -25.56 -6.05
CA VAL A 312 31.72 -26.22 -6.52
C VAL A 312 31.31 -25.66 -7.88
N LYS A 313 31.20 -26.54 -8.90
CA LYS A 313 30.80 -26.14 -10.27
C LYS A 313 29.30 -25.94 -10.43
N SER A 314 28.48 -26.71 -9.71
CA SER A 314 27.02 -26.68 -9.80
C SER A 314 26.44 -25.49 -8.99
N PRO A 315 25.67 -24.57 -9.62
CA PRO A 315 25.03 -23.46 -8.89
C PRO A 315 24.08 -23.95 -7.79
N MET A 316 23.37 -25.05 -8.01
CA MET A 316 22.43 -25.62 -7.05
C MET A 316 23.12 -26.14 -5.79
N GLU A 317 24.23 -26.85 -5.95
CA GLU A 317 25.03 -27.33 -4.82
C GLU A 317 25.65 -26.18 -4.05
N ARG A 318 26.14 -25.15 -4.77
CA ARG A 318 26.70 -23.94 -4.16
C ARG A 318 25.63 -23.20 -3.34
N ALA A 319 24.42 -23.04 -3.88
CA ALA A 319 23.30 -22.45 -3.17
C ALA A 319 22.94 -23.21 -1.88
N LYS A 320 22.95 -24.55 -1.91
CA LYS A 320 22.74 -25.38 -0.70
C LYS A 320 23.81 -25.12 0.37
N LEU A 321 25.08 -25.04 -0.01
CA LEU A 321 26.18 -24.76 0.91
C LEU A 321 26.11 -23.34 1.48
N VAL A 322 25.76 -22.35 0.65
CA VAL A 322 25.52 -20.96 1.07
C VAL A 322 24.43 -20.91 2.14
N LEU A 323 23.31 -21.62 1.94
CA LEU A 323 22.25 -21.67 2.93
C LEU A 323 22.67 -22.37 4.22
N GLN A 324 23.48 -23.44 4.14
CA GLN A 324 24.04 -24.08 5.33
C GLN A 324 24.99 -23.16 6.11
N HIS A 325 25.79 -22.35 5.42
CA HIS A 325 26.63 -21.33 6.05
C HIS A 325 25.77 -20.25 6.71
N ALA A 326 24.71 -19.80 6.04
CA ALA A 326 23.75 -18.85 6.61
C ALA A 326 23.01 -19.41 7.85
N ASP A 327 22.68 -20.70 7.85
CA ASP A 327 22.09 -21.37 9.02
C ASP A 327 23.07 -21.37 10.22
N LYS A 328 24.36 -21.63 9.98
CA LYS A 328 25.41 -21.62 11.02
C LYS A 328 25.60 -20.24 11.66
N MET A 329 25.39 -19.14 10.92
CA MET A 329 25.45 -17.79 11.47
C MET A 329 24.16 -17.35 12.21
N GLY A 330 23.17 -18.23 12.32
CA GLY A 330 21.89 -17.94 12.99
C GLY A 330 20.85 -17.24 12.09
N CYS A 331 21.16 -17.02 10.81
CA CYS A 331 20.21 -16.46 9.83
C CYS A 331 19.24 -17.57 9.37
N LYS A 332 18.13 -17.76 10.10
CA LYS A 332 17.09 -18.74 9.74
C LYS A 332 16.50 -18.51 8.33
N ARG A 333 16.18 -19.62 7.67
CA ARG A 333 15.80 -19.72 6.25
C ARG A 333 14.52 -18.96 5.88
N TYR A 334 14.63 -18.10 4.87
CA TYR A 334 13.50 -17.56 4.07
C TYR A 334 13.46 -18.10 2.64
N LEU A 335 14.52 -18.81 2.24
CA LEU A 335 14.90 -19.06 0.86
C LEU A 335 15.38 -20.50 0.72
N THR A 336 14.96 -21.17 -0.34
CA THR A 336 15.49 -22.48 -0.74
C THR A 336 16.61 -22.34 -1.76
N ALA A 337 17.37 -23.42 -2.00
CA ALA A 337 18.43 -23.39 -3.00
C ALA A 337 17.87 -23.18 -4.42
N GLU A 338 16.66 -23.67 -4.69
CA GLU A 338 15.95 -23.47 -5.96
C GLU A 338 15.65 -21.99 -6.18
N ASP A 339 15.17 -21.29 -5.16
CA ASP A 339 14.82 -19.86 -5.24
C ASP A 339 16.01 -18.94 -5.54
N ILE A 340 17.21 -19.32 -5.05
CA ILE A 340 18.46 -18.63 -5.40
C ILE A 340 18.72 -18.82 -6.89
N VAL A 341 18.70 -20.07 -7.37
CA VAL A 341 19.06 -20.41 -8.75
C VAL A 341 18.04 -19.89 -9.77
N GLU A 342 16.77 -19.84 -9.40
CA GLU A 342 15.69 -19.20 -10.18
C GLU A 342 15.82 -17.67 -10.21
N GLY A 343 16.55 -17.07 -9.26
CA GLY A 343 16.77 -15.63 -9.19
C GLY A 343 15.54 -14.86 -8.74
N SER A 344 14.77 -15.42 -7.79
CA SER A 344 13.57 -14.76 -7.24
C SER A 344 13.93 -13.46 -6.53
N LEU A 345 13.57 -12.31 -7.11
CA LEU A 345 14.00 -10.98 -6.65
C LEU A 345 13.60 -10.73 -5.18
N ASN A 346 12.34 -10.98 -4.83
CA ASN A 346 11.79 -10.67 -3.51
C ASN A 346 12.44 -11.52 -2.41
N LEU A 347 12.60 -12.82 -2.67
CA LEU A 347 13.16 -13.75 -1.68
C LEU A 347 14.66 -13.52 -1.48
N ASN A 348 15.40 -13.24 -2.56
CA ASN A 348 16.81 -12.89 -2.47
C ASN A 348 17.02 -11.56 -1.73
N LEU A 349 16.19 -10.53 -2.01
CA LEU A 349 16.19 -9.28 -1.27
C LEU A 349 15.96 -9.50 0.23
N ALA A 350 14.93 -10.28 0.59
CA ALA A 350 14.61 -10.62 1.98
C ALA A 350 15.76 -11.38 2.67
N PHE A 351 16.46 -12.25 1.94
CA PHE A 351 17.62 -12.97 2.47
C PHE A 351 18.81 -12.05 2.74
N VAL A 352 19.17 -11.17 1.79
CA VAL A 352 20.24 -10.17 1.96
C VAL A 352 19.94 -9.23 3.13
N ALA A 353 18.71 -8.77 3.21
CA ALA A 353 18.16 -7.97 4.29
C ALA A 353 18.33 -8.62 5.67
N HIS A 354 17.99 -9.91 5.76
CA HIS A 354 18.10 -10.68 6.98
C HIS A 354 19.56 -10.83 7.42
N ILE A 355 20.47 -11.08 6.47
CA ILE A 355 21.92 -11.14 6.73
C ILE A 355 22.41 -9.80 7.26
N PHE A 356 22.02 -8.68 6.63
CA PHE A 356 22.40 -7.34 7.08
C PHE A 356 21.99 -7.08 8.54
N GLN A 357 20.76 -7.43 8.90
CA GLN A 357 20.24 -7.23 10.26
C GLN A 357 20.99 -8.06 11.32
N HIS A 358 21.39 -9.29 10.97
CA HIS A 358 22.11 -10.17 11.90
C HIS A 358 23.59 -9.83 12.00
N ARG A 359 24.24 -9.58 10.87
CA ARG A 359 25.66 -9.27 10.77
C ARG A 359 25.93 -8.34 9.59
N ASN A 360 25.99 -7.04 9.83
CA ASN A 360 26.33 -6.07 8.79
C ASN A 360 27.85 -5.96 8.51
N GLY A 361 28.72 -6.43 9.43
CA GLY A 361 30.18 -6.40 9.24
C GLY A 361 30.76 -4.99 9.12
N LEU A 362 30.08 -4.00 9.72
CA LEU A 362 30.52 -2.60 9.78
C LEU A 362 31.21 -2.37 11.13
N SER A 363 32.30 -1.59 11.14
CA SER A 363 33.10 -1.29 12.33
C SER A 363 32.32 -0.42 13.31
N THR A 364 32.42 -0.73 14.61
CA THR A 364 31.94 0.14 15.69
C THR A 364 32.87 1.32 15.96
N GLN A 365 34.08 1.32 15.37
CA GLN A 365 35.10 2.34 15.57
C GLN A 365 35.14 3.31 14.37
N THR A 366 34.17 4.20 14.28
CA THR A 366 34.37 5.48 13.61
C THR A 366 33.66 6.54 14.42
N THR A 367 34.43 7.57 14.80
CA THR A 367 34.09 8.86 15.39
C THR A 367 32.60 9.08 15.62
N GLN A 368 32.23 9.37 16.87
CA GLN A 368 30.96 10.00 17.22
C GLN A 368 30.75 11.27 16.37
N ILE A 369 30.30 11.11 15.13
CA ILE A 369 29.42 12.09 14.52
C ILE A 369 28.15 11.88 15.34
N SER A 370 27.96 12.76 16.31
CA SER A 370 26.83 12.81 17.21
C SER A 370 25.52 12.89 16.41
N PHE A 371 25.04 11.75 15.94
CA PHE A 371 23.68 11.57 15.43
C PHE A 371 22.67 11.35 16.57
N VAL A 372 23.15 11.39 17.82
CA VAL A 372 22.37 11.03 19.02
C VAL A 372 21.78 12.25 19.75
N ASP A 373 22.19 13.47 19.41
CA ASP A 373 21.46 14.67 19.81
C ASP A 373 20.82 15.29 18.56
N ALA A 374 19.90 14.55 17.93
CA ALA A 374 18.95 15.20 17.02
C ALA A 374 18.22 16.25 17.86
N SER A 375 18.39 17.52 17.53
CA SER A 375 17.70 18.58 18.24
C SER A 375 16.19 18.31 18.19
N PRO A 376 15.39 18.79 19.17
CA PRO A 376 13.94 18.67 19.11
C PRO A 376 13.36 19.15 17.77
N GLU A 377 13.98 20.18 17.17
CA GLU A 377 13.62 20.68 15.85
C GLU A 377 13.92 19.66 14.72
N ASP A 378 15.08 18.99 14.73
CA ASP A 378 15.42 17.96 13.75
C ASP A 378 14.48 16.75 13.83
N SER A 379 14.08 16.37 15.05
CA SER A 379 13.10 15.30 15.27
C SER A 379 11.71 15.66 14.73
N GLN A 380 11.29 16.92 14.89
CA GLN A 380 10.02 17.43 14.37
C GLN A 380 10.06 17.53 12.83
N VAL A 381 11.15 18.02 12.26
CA VAL A 381 11.37 18.09 10.80
C VAL A 381 11.31 16.69 10.20
N SER A 382 11.94 15.70 10.83
CA SER A 382 11.91 14.30 10.39
C SER A 382 10.49 13.70 10.45
N ARG A 383 9.73 14.02 11.51
CA ARG A 383 8.34 13.58 11.66
C ARG A 383 7.43 14.20 10.58
N GLU A 384 7.52 15.51 10.37
CA GLU A 384 6.75 16.21 9.33
C GLU A 384 7.11 15.71 7.93
N GLU A 385 8.40 15.49 7.63
CA GLU A 385 8.87 14.89 6.38
C GLU A 385 8.18 13.56 6.11
N SER A 386 8.19 12.65 7.09
CA SER A 386 7.62 11.32 6.93
C SER A 386 6.11 11.36 6.74
N ALA A 387 5.41 12.22 7.50
CA ALA A 387 3.97 12.43 7.33
C ALA A 387 3.63 12.92 5.91
N PHE A 388 4.35 13.91 5.39
CA PHE A 388 4.14 14.40 4.03
C PHE A 388 4.54 13.38 2.96
N ARG A 389 5.64 12.63 3.17
CA ARG A 389 6.08 11.57 2.27
C ARG A 389 5.00 10.52 2.07
N PHE A 390 4.48 9.99 3.18
CA PHE A 390 3.45 8.97 3.16
C PHE A 390 2.12 9.52 2.62
N TRP A 391 1.77 10.76 2.94
CA TRP A 391 0.62 11.43 2.37
C TRP A 391 0.72 11.55 0.84
N ILE A 392 1.84 12.02 0.30
CA ILE A 392 2.01 12.16 -1.16
C ILE A 392 2.02 10.79 -1.83
N ASN A 393 2.74 9.80 -1.27
CA ASN A 393 2.76 8.44 -1.80
C ASN A 393 1.37 7.77 -1.80
N SER A 394 0.49 8.16 -0.88
CA SER A 394 -0.89 7.64 -0.82
C SER A 394 -1.76 8.00 -2.04
N PHE A 395 -1.37 9.00 -2.84
CA PHE A 395 -2.05 9.34 -4.10
C PHE A 395 -1.74 8.37 -5.25
N GLY A 396 -0.72 7.52 -5.11
CA GLY A 396 -0.40 6.46 -6.07
C GLY A 396 0.23 6.94 -7.36
N TYR A 397 1.21 7.85 -7.27
CA TYR A 397 2.01 8.25 -8.42
C TYR A 397 2.88 7.10 -8.92
N SER A 398 3.32 7.18 -10.18
CA SER A 398 4.29 6.23 -10.75
C SER A 398 5.69 6.36 -10.14
N THR A 399 6.01 7.49 -9.52
CA THR A 399 7.29 7.74 -8.84
C THR A 399 7.06 7.68 -7.35
N TYR A 400 7.74 6.77 -6.67
CA TYR A 400 7.71 6.65 -5.22
C TYR A 400 8.69 7.62 -4.57
N ILE A 401 8.24 8.39 -3.58
CA ILE A 401 9.05 9.36 -2.86
C ILE A 401 9.74 8.68 -1.70
N ASN A 402 11.07 8.78 -1.67
CA ASN A 402 11.91 8.23 -0.62
C ASN A 402 12.43 9.32 0.32
N ASN A 403 12.65 10.54 -0.20
CA ASN A 403 13.02 11.72 0.56
C ASN A 403 12.35 12.95 -0.04
N VAL A 404 11.41 13.53 0.70
CA VAL A 404 10.64 14.69 0.25
C VAL A 404 11.54 15.88 -0.07
N PHE A 405 12.64 16.09 0.65
CA PHE A 405 13.51 17.25 0.43
C PHE A 405 14.29 17.18 -0.87
N GLU A 406 14.59 15.98 -1.37
CA GLU A 406 15.32 15.77 -2.63
C GLU A 406 14.39 15.54 -3.82
N ASP A 407 13.40 14.67 -3.65
CA ASP A 407 12.55 14.20 -4.76
C ASP A 407 11.65 15.32 -5.33
N VAL A 408 11.31 16.33 -4.51
CA VAL A 408 10.46 17.46 -4.94
C VAL A 408 11.23 18.60 -5.62
N ARG A 409 12.57 18.59 -5.60
CA ARG A 409 13.41 19.72 -6.07
C ARG A 409 13.27 20.03 -7.56
N ASN A 410 12.78 19.08 -8.34
CA ASN A 410 12.52 19.29 -9.77
C ASN A 410 11.11 19.85 -10.06
N GLY A 411 10.28 20.03 -9.02
CA GLY A 411 8.92 20.57 -9.07
C GLY A 411 7.86 19.62 -9.67
N TRP A 412 8.25 18.52 -10.29
CA TRP A 412 7.32 17.63 -11.01
C TRP A 412 6.29 16.98 -10.09
N ILE A 413 6.76 16.44 -8.97
CA ILE A 413 5.90 15.78 -7.98
C ILE A 413 4.90 16.77 -7.36
N LEU A 414 5.36 18.00 -7.07
CA LEU A 414 4.49 19.05 -6.54
C LEU A 414 3.40 19.45 -7.55
N LEU A 415 3.73 19.53 -8.85
CA LEU A 415 2.74 19.73 -9.90
C LEU A 415 1.74 18.56 -9.97
N GLN A 416 2.20 17.32 -9.95
CA GLN A 416 1.30 16.14 -9.91
C GLN A 416 0.39 16.16 -8.68
N THR A 417 0.90 16.60 -7.54
CA THR A 417 0.13 16.73 -6.31
C THR A 417 -0.91 17.83 -6.42
N LEU A 418 -0.53 19.02 -6.90
CA LEU A 418 -1.46 20.12 -7.15
C LEU A 418 -2.60 19.73 -8.08
N ASP A 419 -2.31 19.03 -9.18
CA ASP A 419 -3.32 18.59 -10.14
C ASP A 419 -4.22 17.48 -9.58
N LYS A 420 -3.73 16.66 -8.65
CA LYS A 420 -4.59 15.70 -7.92
C LYS A 420 -5.49 16.39 -6.91
N VAL A 421 -4.98 17.37 -6.18
CA VAL A 421 -5.75 18.11 -5.17
C VAL A 421 -6.76 19.06 -5.81
N SER A 422 -6.39 19.68 -6.94
CA SER A 422 -7.23 20.59 -7.71
C SER A 422 -7.11 20.27 -9.20
N PRO A 423 -7.94 19.33 -9.71
CA PRO A 423 -7.88 18.90 -11.10
C PRO A 423 -7.94 20.05 -12.12
N GLY A 424 -6.98 20.07 -13.05
CA GLY A 424 -6.92 21.04 -14.14
C GLY A 424 -6.20 22.35 -13.79
N ILE A 425 -5.69 22.50 -12.56
CA ILE A 425 -4.96 23.72 -12.16
C ILE A 425 -3.56 23.80 -12.79
N VAL A 426 -2.98 22.65 -13.15
CA VAL A 426 -1.65 22.59 -13.73
C VAL A 426 -1.72 22.69 -15.25
N ASN A 427 -1.01 23.69 -15.78
CA ASN A 427 -0.72 23.75 -17.21
C ASN A 427 0.45 22.81 -17.55
N TRP A 428 0.14 21.59 -17.96
CA TRP A 428 1.13 20.58 -18.34
C TRP A 428 1.94 20.92 -19.59
N LYS A 429 1.49 21.89 -20.43
CA LYS A 429 2.23 22.29 -21.65
C LYS A 429 3.54 23.02 -21.34
N ILE A 430 3.62 23.68 -20.19
CA ILE A 430 4.81 24.42 -19.74
C ILE A 430 5.61 23.65 -18.67
N ALA A 431 5.13 22.46 -18.28
CA ALA A 431 5.78 21.61 -17.29
C ALA A 431 6.83 20.71 -17.95
N ASN A 432 8.00 20.63 -17.35
CA ASN A 432 9.11 19.81 -17.83
C ASN A 432 9.12 18.45 -17.11
N LYS A 433 8.91 17.36 -17.85
CA LYS A 433 8.90 15.99 -17.30
C LYS A 433 10.33 15.50 -16.99
N PRO A 434 10.57 14.85 -15.84
CA PRO A 434 11.85 14.18 -15.54
C PRO A 434 12.20 13.06 -16.54
N PRO A 435 13.50 12.75 -16.74
CA PRO A 435 14.68 13.33 -16.06
C PRO A 435 15.05 14.73 -16.62
N ILE A 436 15.22 15.71 -15.73
CA ILE A 436 15.54 17.10 -16.09
C ILE A 436 17.04 17.36 -15.93
N LYS A 437 17.76 17.47 -17.05
CA LYS A 437 19.20 17.80 -17.07
C LYS A 437 19.48 19.29 -16.86
N MET A 438 18.68 20.16 -17.46
CA MET A 438 18.91 21.61 -17.43
C MET A 438 18.36 22.24 -16.14
N PRO A 439 19.16 22.92 -15.31
CA PRO A 439 18.71 23.50 -14.04
C PRO A 439 17.54 24.48 -14.17
N PHE A 440 17.53 25.33 -15.20
CA PHE A 440 16.47 26.32 -15.40
C PHE A 440 15.08 25.68 -15.60
N LYS A 441 15.00 24.48 -16.18
CA LYS A 441 13.74 23.73 -16.34
C LYS A 441 13.15 23.25 -15.01
N LYS A 442 14.01 22.95 -14.01
CA LYS A 442 13.56 22.66 -12.65
C LYS A 442 12.95 23.93 -12.02
N VAL A 443 13.60 25.07 -12.25
CA VAL A 443 13.13 26.38 -11.78
C VAL A 443 11.80 26.76 -12.44
N GLU A 444 11.60 26.50 -13.74
CA GLU A 444 10.31 26.71 -14.43
C GLU A 444 9.17 25.94 -13.78
N ASN A 445 9.37 24.63 -13.51
CA ASN A 445 8.40 23.81 -12.80
C ASN A 445 8.09 24.38 -11.41
N CYS A 446 9.12 24.69 -10.63
CA CYS A 446 8.94 25.20 -9.26
C CYS A 446 8.31 26.60 -9.24
N ASN A 447 8.57 27.44 -10.25
CA ASN A 447 7.89 28.73 -10.41
C ASN A 447 6.39 28.54 -10.69
N GLN A 448 6.03 27.54 -11.49
CA GLN A 448 4.63 27.18 -11.70
C GLN A 448 3.98 26.70 -10.39
N VAL A 449 4.66 25.87 -9.61
CA VAL A 449 4.21 25.40 -8.27
C VAL A 449 3.91 26.58 -7.34
N VAL A 450 4.82 27.55 -7.24
CA VAL A 450 4.63 28.75 -6.41
C VAL A 450 3.51 29.64 -6.96
N LYS A 451 3.43 29.82 -8.29
CA LYS A 451 2.36 30.59 -8.94
C LYS A 451 0.98 29.99 -8.62
N ILE A 452 0.84 28.67 -8.76
CA ILE A 452 -0.41 27.97 -8.44
C ILE A 452 -0.73 28.10 -6.95
N GLY A 453 0.26 27.92 -6.06
CA GLY A 453 0.05 28.10 -4.63
C GLY A 453 -0.49 29.50 -4.28
N LYS A 454 0.02 30.55 -4.92
CA LYS A 454 -0.52 31.92 -4.77
C LYS A 454 -1.95 32.06 -5.30
N GLN A 455 -2.29 31.39 -6.41
CA GLN A 455 -3.67 31.36 -6.93
C GLN A 455 -4.62 30.66 -5.95
N LEU A 456 -4.16 29.59 -5.31
CA LEU A 456 -4.86 28.87 -4.24
C LEU A 456 -4.83 29.58 -2.88
N LYS A 457 -4.35 30.84 -2.83
CA LYS A 457 -4.28 31.68 -1.62
C LYS A 457 -3.38 31.13 -0.52
N PHE A 458 -2.34 30.37 -0.87
CA PHE A 458 -1.31 29.99 0.09
C PHE A 458 -0.52 31.23 0.52
N SER A 459 -0.18 31.29 1.80
CA SER A 459 0.77 32.25 2.36
C SER A 459 2.19 31.83 1.95
N LEU A 460 2.63 32.38 0.82
CA LEU A 460 3.95 32.13 0.23
C LEU A 460 4.79 33.42 0.21
N VAL A 461 4.85 34.10 1.36
CA VAL A 461 5.67 35.30 1.53
C VAL A 461 7.14 34.89 1.42
N ASN A 462 7.88 35.50 0.50
CA ASN A 462 9.30 35.23 0.23
C ASN A 462 9.64 33.79 -0.19
N ILE A 463 8.68 33.04 -0.77
CA ILE A 463 8.96 31.74 -1.40
C ILE A 463 9.01 31.91 -2.92
N ALA A 464 10.15 31.56 -3.52
CA ALA A 464 10.38 31.51 -4.96
C ALA A 464 10.62 30.07 -5.42
N GLY A 465 10.48 29.82 -6.74
CA GLY A 465 10.71 28.48 -7.29
C GLY A 465 12.15 27.98 -7.06
N ASN A 466 13.12 28.89 -7.02
CA ASN A 466 14.51 28.54 -6.75
C ASN A 466 14.75 28.00 -5.33
N ASP A 467 13.96 28.42 -4.33
CA ASP A 467 14.08 27.89 -2.96
C ASP A 467 13.75 26.40 -2.89
N ILE A 468 12.77 25.95 -3.71
CA ILE A 468 12.41 24.54 -3.84
C ILE A 468 13.53 23.78 -4.55
N VAL A 469 14.10 24.33 -5.63
CA VAL A 469 15.22 23.72 -6.35
C VAL A 469 16.46 23.58 -5.46
N GLN A 470 16.70 24.55 -4.58
CA GLN A 470 17.79 24.52 -3.60
C GLN A 470 17.56 23.52 -2.46
N GLY A 471 16.36 22.97 -2.30
CA GLY A 471 16.06 22.00 -1.24
C GLY A 471 15.85 22.65 0.13
N ASN A 472 15.33 23.88 0.18
CA ASN A 472 15.10 24.56 1.46
C ASN A 472 14.02 23.83 2.28
N LYS A 473 14.46 23.02 3.26
CA LYS A 473 13.61 22.14 4.07
C LYS A 473 12.42 22.87 4.70
N LYS A 474 12.66 24.03 5.31
CA LYS A 474 11.63 24.85 5.98
C LYS A 474 10.54 25.31 5.01
N LEU A 475 10.94 25.80 3.82
CA LEU A 475 10.00 26.31 2.82
C LEU A 475 9.23 25.17 2.13
N ILE A 476 9.87 24.03 1.90
CA ILE A 476 9.22 22.83 1.39
C ILE A 476 8.15 22.33 2.36
N LEU A 477 8.47 22.18 3.66
CA LEU A 477 7.49 21.77 4.67
C LEU A 477 6.35 22.77 4.80
N ALA A 478 6.65 24.08 4.79
CA ALA A 478 5.62 25.12 4.84
C ALA A 478 4.68 25.06 3.63
N TYR A 479 5.20 24.76 2.43
CA TYR A 479 4.40 24.59 1.23
C TYR A 479 3.53 23.32 1.32
N LEU A 480 4.12 22.19 1.68
CA LEU A 480 3.43 20.89 1.78
C LEU A 480 2.33 20.90 2.84
N TRP A 481 2.57 21.54 3.98
CA TRP A 481 1.54 21.76 4.99
C TRP A 481 0.32 22.49 4.40
N GLN A 482 0.55 23.61 3.70
CA GLN A 482 -0.53 24.38 3.11
C GLN A 482 -1.28 23.58 2.03
N LEU A 483 -0.56 22.77 1.25
CA LEU A 483 -1.16 21.89 0.26
C LEU A 483 -2.00 20.78 0.90
N MET A 484 -1.52 20.15 1.97
CA MET A 484 -2.25 19.14 2.73
C MET A 484 -3.49 19.72 3.41
N ARG A 485 -3.36 20.88 4.07
CA ARG A 485 -4.49 21.61 4.66
C ARG A 485 -5.52 21.97 3.60
N PHE A 486 -5.08 22.49 2.45
CA PHE A 486 -5.97 22.81 1.34
C PHE A 486 -6.71 21.56 0.82
N ASN A 487 -6.01 20.43 0.67
CA ASN A 487 -6.64 19.16 0.27
C ASN A 487 -7.78 18.77 1.20
N VAL A 488 -7.53 18.78 2.51
CA VAL A 488 -8.53 18.42 3.52
C VAL A 488 -9.75 19.36 3.47
N LEU A 489 -9.52 20.66 3.34
CA LEU A 489 -10.62 21.64 3.21
C LEU A 489 -11.38 21.47 1.89
N GLN A 490 -10.71 21.13 0.80
CA GLN A 490 -11.37 20.83 -0.48
C GLN A 490 -12.25 19.58 -0.40
N LEU A 491 -11.79 18.53 0.29
CA LEU A 491 -12.58 17.32 0.53
C LEU A 491 -13.86 17.64 1.31
N LEU A 492 -13.75 18.42 2.39
CA LEU A 492 -14.91 18.89 3.15
C LEU A 492 -15.86 19.75 2.31
N ARG A 493 -15.33 20.65 1.47
CA ARG A 493 -16.12 21.48 0.56
C ARG A 493 -16.93 20.65 -0.44
N ASN A 494 -16.32 19.62 -1.02
CA ASN A 494 -16.99 18.78 -2.03
C ASN A 494 -18.19 18.02 -1.46
N LEU A 495 -18.20 17.69 -0.17
CA LEU A 495 -19.34 17.07 0.50
C LEU A 495 -20.49 18.06 0.76
N ARG A 496 -20.18 19.35 0.91
CA ARG A 496 -21.13 20.42 1.25
C ARG A 496 -21.84 21.05 0.05
N LEU A 497 -21.68 20.53 -1.16
CA LEU A 497 -22.40 21.00 -2.36
C LEU A 497 -23.95 20.96 -2.22
N HIS A 498 -24.48 20.37 -1.14
CA HIS A 498 -25.91 20.34 -0.80
C HIS A 498 -26.33 21.35 0.30
N SER A 499 -25.43 22.13 0.90
CA SER A 499 -25.77 23.14 1.92
C SER A 499 -24.94 24.44 1.78
N HIS A 500 -25.63 25.50 1.35
CA HIS A 500 -25.24 26.92 1.29
C HIS A 500 -23.75 27.29 1.49
N GLY A 501 -22.98 27.24 0.40
CA GLY A 501 -22.08 28.31 -0.10
C GLY A 501 -20.93 28.88 0.74
N LYS A 502 -20.79 28.61 2.05
CA LYS A 502 -19.73 29.18 2.90
C LYS A 502 -18.48 28.30 2.89
N GLU A 503 -17.33 28.91 2.63
CA GLU A 503 -16.02 28.25 2.75
C GLU A 503 -15.83 27.72 4.18
N ILE A 504 -15.41 26.46 4.31
CA ILE A 504 -15.11 25.86 5.61
C ILE A 504 -13.75 26.36 6.05
N THR A 505 -13.73 26.99 7.22
CA THR A 505 -12.52 27.48 7.89
C THR A 505 -12.14 26.58 9.06
N ASP A 506 -10.93 26.77 9.59
CA ASP A 506 -10.45 26.05 10.77
C ASP A 506 -11.37 26.29 11.97
N ALA A 507 -11.99 27.48 12.07
CA ALA A 507 -12.95 27.81 13.11
C ALA A 507 -14.26 27.00 12.97
N ASP A 508 -14.76 26.82 11.74
CA ASP A 508 -15.97 26.01 11.51
C ASP A 508 -15.73 24.53 11.87
N ILE A 509 -14.51 24.01 11.66
CA ILE A 509 -14.14 22.63 12.05
C ILE A 509 -14.10 22.50 13.58
N LEU A 510 -13.54 23.49 14.27
CA LEU A 510 -13.48 23.53 15.73
C LEU A 510 -14.87 23.60 16.35
N GLU A 511 -15.71 24.51 15.85
CA GLU A 511 -17.10 24.68 16.28
C GLU A 511 -17.91 23.40 16.06
N TRP A 512 -17.76 22.75 14.90
CA TRP A 512 -18.38 21.47 14.61
C TRP A 512 -17.98 20.39 15.62
N ALA A 513 -16.68 20.27 15.92
CA ALA A 513 -16.18 19.25 16.84
C ALA A 513 -16.75 19.44 18.24
N ASN A 514 -16.71 20.67 18.77
CA ASN A 514 -17.27 21.00 20.08
C ASN A 514 -18.79 20.77 20.12
N THR A 515 -19.53 21.22 19.11
CA THR A 515 -20.98 21.02 19.02
C THR A 515 -21.33 19.53 18.98
N LYS A 516 -20.56 18.73 18.24
CA LYS A 516 -20.80 17.28 18.12
C LYS A 516 -20.57 16.55 19.45
N VAL A 517 -19.52 16.91 20.19
CA VAL A 517 -19.25 16.36 21.54
C VAL A 517 -20.34 16.81 22.52
N GLN A 518 -20.70 18.09 22.53
CA GLN A 518 -21.75 18.62 23.41
C GLN A 518 -23.12 17.94 23.19
N ASN A 519 -23.52 17.75 21.93
CA ASN A 519 -24.78 17.08 21.58
C ASN A 519 -24.82 15.60 22.00
N SER A 520 -23.67 14.98 22.27
CA SER A 520 -23.58 13.62 22.81
C SER A 520 -23.72 13.56 24.34
N GLY A 521 -23.95 14.71 25.00
CA GLY A 521 -24.07 14.81 26.46
C GLY A 521 -22.73 14.86 27.21
N ARG A 522 -21.61 15.00 26.48
CA ARG A 522 -20.26 15.12 27.04
C ARG A 522 -19.88 16.59 27.26
N GLN A 523 -18.95 16.80 28.18
CA GLN A 523 -18.58 18.15 28.66
C GLN A 523 -17.21 18.63 28.14
N SER A 524 -16.44 17.77 27.46
CA SER A 524 -15.13 18.18 26.96
C SER A 524 -15.28 19.21 25.84
N HIS A 525 -14.39 20.19 25.85
CA HIS A 525 -14.38 21.30 24.91
C HIS A 525 -12.94 21.65 24.53
N MET A 526 -12.72 22.03 23.28
CA MET A 526 -11.44 22.59 22.82
C MET A 526 -11.60 24.09 22.51
N ASP A 527 -10.73 24.93 23.06
CA ASP A 527 -10.75 26.37 22.75
C ASP A 527 -9.98 26.68 21.46
N SER A 528 -8.98 25.85 21.15
CA SER A 528 -8.20 25.92 19.92
C SER A 528 -7.54 24.56 19.64
N PHE A 529 -7.04 24.34 18.43
CA PHE A 529 -6.20 23.18 18.12
C PHE A 529 -4.83 23.17 18.82
N LYS A 530 -4.51 24.19 19.62
CA LYS A 530 -3.30 24.29 20.46
C LYS A 530 -3.57 24.01 21.95
N ASP A 531 -4.81 23.70 22.31
CA ASP A 531 -5.21 23.51 23.70
C ASP A 531 -4.50 22.31 24.32
N LYS A 532 -3.73 22.55 25.39
CA LYS A 532 -2.92 21.51 26.07
C LYS A 532 -3.76 20.42 26.72
N ARG A 533 -5.05 20.67 26.99
CA ARG A 533 -6.00 19.66 27.47
C ARG A 533 -6.19 18.52 26.46
N LEU A 534 -5.95 18.76 25.17
CA LEU A 534 -6.04 17.73 24.13
C LEU A 534 -5.00 16.60 24.28
N SER A 535 -3.95 16.81 25.09
CA SER A 535 -2.87 15.83 25.28
C SER A 535 -3.32 14.53 25.96
N ASP A 536 -4.43 14.54 26.70
CA ASP A 536 -5.00 13.34 27.34
C ASP A 536 -5.77 12.43 26.37
N GLY A 537 -6.11 12.95 25.18
CA GLY A 537 -6.87 12.26 24.14
C GLY A 537 -8.37 12.09 24.43
N ILE A 538 -8.88 12.48 25.61
CA ILE A 538 -10.27 12.26 26.01
C ILE A 538 -11.23 12.94 25.06
N PHE A 539 -10.96 14.20 24.69
CA PHE A 539 -11.78 14.93 23.72
C PHE A 539 -11.96 14.17 22.41
N PHE A 540 -10.89 13.59 21.86
CA PHE A 540 -10.96 12.85 20.59
C PHE A 540 -11.70 11.53 20.72
N LEU A 541 -11.59 10.84 21.85
CA LEU A 541 -12.35 9.62 22.13
C LEU A 541 -13.84 9.94 22.27
N GLU A 542 -14.19 11.04 22.93
CA GLU A 542 -15.58 11.52 22.99
C GLU A 542 -16.11 11.91 21.61
N LEU A 543 -15.31 12.63 20.81
CA LEU A 543 -15.67 12.99 19.44
C LEU A 543 -15.89 11.75 18.55
N LEU A 544 -14.98 10.77 18.60
CA LEU A 544 -15.12 9.51 17.85
C LEU A 544 -16.37 8.73 18.31
N SER A 545 -16.63 8.69 19.61
CA SER A 545 -17.85 8.07 20.16
C SER A 545 -19.12 8.84 19.77
N ALA A 546 -19.06 10.16 19.63
CA ALA A 546 -20.19 10.97 19.18
C ALA A 546 -20.46 10.81 17.68
N VAL A 547 -19.42 10.57 16.89
CA VAL A 547 -19.50 10.32 15.45
C VAL A 547 -20.00 8.91 15.17
N GLN A 548 -19.53 7.91 15.92
CA GLN A 548 -19.99 6.53 15.82
C GLN A 548 -19.95 5.84 17.21
N PRO A 549 -21.12 5.68 17.88
CA PRO A 549 -21.17 5.20 19.27
C PRO A 549 -20.55 3.82 19.53
N ARG A 550 -20.38 2.98 18.50
CA ARG A 550 -19.90 1.59 18.64
C ARG A 550 -18.39 1.41 18.53
N VAL A 551 -17.62 2.43 18.10
CA VAL A 551 -16.19 2.22 17.80
C VAL A 551 -15.25 2.45 18.98
N VAL A 552 -15.70 3.15 20.03
CA VAL A 552 -14.91 3.40 21.24
C VAL A 552 -15.35 2.46 22.35
N ASN A 553 -14.42 1.64 22.84
CA ASN A 553 -14.63 0.88 24.06
C ASN A 553 -14.03 1.62 25.26
N TRP A 554 -14.89 2.28 26.03
CA TRP A 554 -14.51 3.08 27.20
C TRP A 554 -13.80 2.28 28.31
N SER A 555 -13.94 0.95 28.36
CA SER A 555 -13.20 0.12 29.32
C SER A 555 -11.69 0.07 29.05
N LEU A 556 -11.26 0.42 27.83
CA LEU A 556 -9.87 0.43 27.39
C LEU A 556 -9.23 1.82 27.48
N VAL A 557 -10.05 2.85 27.74
CA VAL A 557 -9.63 4.25 27.81
C VAL A 557 -9.06 4.53 29.19
N THR A 558 -7.90 5.19 29.23
CA THR A 558 -7.25 5.61 30.47
C THR A 558 -7.53 7.08 30.76
N LYS A 559 -7.20 7.55 31.97
CA LYS A 559 -7.43 8.94 32.36
C LYS A 559 -6.47 9.93 31.67
N GLY A 560 -5.34 9.46 31.12
CA GLY A 560 -4.36 10.33 30.47
C GLY A 560 -3.57 11.19 31.46
N ALA A 561 -3.39 10.72 32.71
CA ALA A 561 -2.69 11.45 33.74
C ALA A 561 -1.16 11.35 33.60
N THR A 562 -0.65 10.18 33.20
CA THR A 562 0.78 9.95 32.92
C THR A 562 1.06 9.98 31.42
N ASP A 563 2.32 10.17 31.03
CA ASP A 563 2.70 10.20 29.61
C ASP A 563 2.46 8.85 28.91
N GLU A 564 2.60 7.73 29.62
CA GLU A 564 2.24 6.40 29.12
C GLU A 564 0.74 6.28 28.85
N GLU A 565 -0.09 6.76 29.77
CA GLU A 565 -1.56 6.78 29.60
C GLU A 565 -1.98 7.64 28.40
N LYS A 566 -1.40 8.84 28.27
CA LYS A 566 -1.62 9.71 27.12
C LYS A 566 -1.23 9.02 25.82
N LYS A 567 -0.07 8.36 25.79
CA LYS A 567 0.39 7.60 24.61
C LYS A 567 -0.53 6.43 24.29
N MET A 568 -1.02 5.69 25.30
CA MET A 568 -2.01 4.62 25.10
C MET A 568 -3.31 5.15 24.51
N ASN A 569 -3.83 6.28 25.00
CA ASN A 569 -5.04 6.90 24.45
C ASN A 569 -4.79 7.40 23.01
N ALA A 570 -3.66 8.04 22.75
CA ALA A 570 -3.28 8.55 21.42
C ALA A 570 -3.18 7.43 20.36
N SER A 571 -2.51 6.33 20.68
CA SER A 571 -2.42 5.15 19.81
C SER A 571 -3.80 4.55 19.51
N TYR A 572 -4.69 4.53 20.51
CA TYR A 572 -6.05 4.04 20.37
C TYR A 572 -6.89 4.96 19.46
N ILE A 573 -6.81 6.28 19.64
CA ILE A 573 -7.47 7.29 18.80
C ILE A 573 -7.09 7.11 17.33
N ILE A 574 -5.79 7.03 17.04
CA ILE A 574 -5.30 6.88 15.67
C ILE A 574 -5.82 5.60 15.04
N SER A 575 -5.81 4.50 15.78
CA SER A 575 -6.30 3.20 15.30
C SER A 575 -7.81 3.23 15.04
N ILE A 576 -8.61 3.82 15.92
CA ILE A 576 -10.06 3.96 15.70
C ILE A 576 -10.34 4.87 14.49
N ALA A 577 -9.66 6.01 14.38
CA ALA A 577 -9.86 6.92 13.26
C ALA A 577 -9.53 6.23 11.93
N ARG A 578 -8.43 5.47 11.86
CA ARG A 578 -8.08 4.66 10.69
C ARG A 578 -9.10 3.55 10.42
N LYS A 579 -9.64 2.91 11.46
CA LYS A 579 -10.69 1.89 11.38
C LYS A 579 -12.00 2.44 10.79
N LEU A 580 -12.39 3.66 11.15
CA LEU A 580 -13.52 4.35 10.53
C LEU A 580 -13.28 4.58 9.03
N GLY A 581 -12.05 4.90 8.64
CA GLY A 581 -11.69 5.21 7.26
C GLY A 581 -10.93 6.52 7.09
N CYS A 582 -10.52 7.16 8.19
CA CYS A 582 -9.71 8.37 8.13
C CYS A 582 -8.29 8.04 7.65
N SER A 583 -7.91 8.57 6.50
CA SER A 583 -6.55 8.41 5.94
C SER A 583 -5.60 9.43 6.57
N ILE A 584 -5.12 9.14 7.77
CA ILE A 584 -4.30 10.04 8.61
C ILE A 584 -2.86 9.54 8.77
N PHE A 585 -1.93 10.49 8.85
CA PHE A 585 -0.47 10.25 8.86
C PHE A 585 0.23 10.80 10.11
N LEU A 586 -0.52 11.18 11.15
CA LEU A 586 0.04 11.61 12.43
C LEU A 586 0.48 10.43 13.31
N LEU A 587 1.41 10.70 14.22
CA LEU A 587 1.91 9.77 15.23
C LEU A 587 1.24 10.02 16.60
N PRO A 588 1.27 9.05 17.53
CA PRO A 588 0.76 9.27 18.89
C PRO A 588 1.36 10.50 19.57
N GLU A 589 2.65 10.75 19.33
CA GLU A 589 3.38 11.90 19.85
C GLU A 589 2.79 13.25 19.40
N ASP A 590 2.19 13.32 18.19
CA ASP A 590 1.55 14.53 17.70
C ASP A 590 0.29 14.90 18.49
N ILE A 591 -0.37 13.92 19.11
CA ILE A 591 -1.52 14.17 19.99
C ILE A 591 -1.03 14.57 21.38
N THR A 592 -0.07 13.83 21.94
CA THR A 592 0.44 14.10 23.30
C THR A 592 1.16 15.44 23.40
N GLU A 593 1.89 15.85 22.36
CA GLU A 593 2.59 17.14 22.29
C GLU A 593 1.66 18.30 21.85
N VAL A 594 0.46 17.98 21.37
CA VAL A 594 -0.54 18.90 20.81
C VAL A 594 0.01 19.65 19.58
N ASN A 595 0.38 18.89 18.55
CA ASN A 595 0.77 19.43 17.26
C ASN A 595 -0.48 19.93 16.50
N GLN A 596 -0.78 21.22 16.62
CA GLN A 596 -1.96 21.87 16.03
C GLN A 596 -2.25 21.50 14.56
N LYS A 597 -1.21 21.28 13.75
CA LYS A 597 -1.35 20.97 12.32
C LYS A 597 -1.99 19.59 12.17
N MET A 598 -1.46 18.61 12.89
CA MET A 598 -1.93 17.23 12.87
C MET A 598 -3.29 17.08 13.56
N ILE A 599 -3.53 17.82 14.64
CA ILE A 599 -4.82 17.88 15.34
C ILE A 599 -5.92 18.43 14.43
N LEU A 600 -5.66 19.49 13.66
CA LEU A 600 -6.58 20.00 12.65
C LEU A 600 -6.88 18.92 11.59
N THR A 601 -5.85 18.29 11.03
CA THR A 601 -6.01 17.24 10.01
C THR A 601 -6.81 16.04 10.53
N LEU A 602 -6.57 15.62 11.78
CA LEU A 602 -7.32 14.53 12.42
C LEU A 602 -8.81 14.91 12.55
N THR A 603 -9.11 16.06 13.15
CA THR A 603 -10.48 16.53 13.38
C THR A 603 -11.24 16.68 12.07
N ALA A 604 -10.61 17.30 11.08
CA ALA A 604 -11.19 17.49 9.75
C ALA A 604 -11.40 16.17 9.00
N SER A 605 -10.52 15.17 9.18
CA SER A 605 -10.69 13.84 8.60
C SER A 605 -11.88 13.09 9.21
N ILE A 606 -12.06 13.21 10.52
CA ILE A 606 -13.22 12.67 11.24
C ILE A 606 -14.51 13.34 10.75
N MET A 607 -14.50 14.67 10.62
CA MET A 607 -15.62 15.45 10.07
C MET A 607 -15.97 15.01 8.65
N HIS A 608 -14.97 14.87 7.78
CA HIS A 608 -15.16 14.43 6.40
C HIS A 608 -15.79 13.03 6.34
N TRP A 609 -15.33 12.11 7.18
CA TRP A 609 -15.92 10.78 7.26
C TRP A 609 -17.39 10.83 7.69
N PHE A 610 -17.70 11.61 8.73
CA PHE A 610 -19.07 11.78 9.23
C PHE A 610 -19.99 12.38 8.17
N MET A 611 -19.56 13.45 7.49
CA MET A 611 -20.38 14.12 6.47
C MET A 611 -20.64 13.26 5.22
N LYS A 612 -19.76 12.30 4.93
CA LYS A 612 -19.93 11.36 3.80
C LYS A 612 -21.01 10.30 4.08
N HIS A 613 -21.31 10.04 5.35
CA HIS A 613 -22.30 9.06 5.78
C HIS A 613 -23.41 9.79 6.52
N PRO A 614 -24.41 10.35 5.81
CA PRO A 614 -25.56 10.94 6.48
C PRO A 614 -26.20 9.86 7.35
N VAL A 615 -26.18 10.11 8.66
CA VAL A 615 -26.92 9.28 9.61
C VAL A 615 -28.39 9.48 9.28
N ASP A 616 -29.11 8.39 8.98
CA ASP A 616 -30.56 8.39 9.12
C ASP A 616 -30.83 8.60 10.61
N ASP A 617 -30.97 9.86 11.03
CA ASP A 617 -31.43 10.22 12.37
C ASP A 617 -32.86 9.69 12.51
N VAL A 618 -33.00 8.43 12.95
CA VAL A 618 -34.25 7.94 13.51
C VAL A 618 -34.37 8.62 14.88
N PRO A 619 -35.35 9.52 15.09
CA PRO A 619 -35.53 10.14 16.39
C PRO A 619 -35.81 9.03 17.40
N ALA A 620 -35.09 9.03 18.52
CA ALA A 620 -35.45 8.24 19.68
C ALA A 620 -36.87 8.64 20.09
N THR A 621 -37.87 7.87 19.67
CA THR A 621 -39.22 7.97 20.20
C THR A 621 -39.13 7.62 21.67
N VAL A 622 -39.31 8.66 22.46
CA VAL A 622 -39.56 8.66 23.89
C VAL A 622 -40.55 7.52 24.18
N ALA A 623 -40.06 6.44 24.80
CA ALA A 623 -40.93 5.50 25.49
C ALA A 623 -41.47 6.23 26.72
N SER A 624 -42.50 7.04 26.49
CA SER A 624 -43.34 7.57 27.55
C SER A 624 -44.16 6.41 28.11
N ASP A 625 -43.89 6.08 29.36
CA ASP A 625 -44.85 5.43 30.24
C ASP A 625 -46.23 6.11 30.10
N SER A 626 -47.23 5.35 29.66
CA SER A 626 -48.62 5.62 30.01
C SER A 626 -49.35 4.32 30.34
N LYS A 627 -49.54 4.18 31.66
CA LYS A 627 -50.56 3.37 32.34
C LYS A 627 -51.83 3.19 31.50
N ILE A 628 -52.33 1.95 31.39
CA ILE A 628 -53.44 1.36 32.17
C ILE A 628 -53.39 -0.16 31.97
#